data_AF-A0ABD5U1F5-F1
#
_entry.id   AF-A0ABD5U1F5-F1
#
_cell.length_a   1.000
_cell.length_b   1.000
_cell.length_c   1.000
_cell.angle_alpha   90.00
_cell.angle_beta   90.00
_cell.angle_gamma   90.00
#
_symmetry.space_group_name_H-M   'P 1'
#
loop_
_entity.id
_entity.type
_entity.pdbx_description
1 polymer ?
#
loop_
_entity_poly.entity_id
_entity_poly.type
_entity_poly.pdbx_seq_one_letter_code
_entity_poly.pdbx_strand_id
1 'polypeptide(L)'
;MRPSDVPPPAVPSPEGWRVVSEEATTPFDAVVVAVRARTVLLADERLRERVTARAGAAGSDAATGSDAEADDATWRFFFASRLRIEPAAPPSRAVTRLVTKRANAGFADVLRERGFDSVRAVESRPFRIRDEEADLTRYRARVPLSEFALLAEAYVAVWPDGGGGFLVAGGAYPRDVESGPAEELSALLEPDRFREELFEMVRATE
;
A
#
# COMPACT_ATOMS: atom_id res chain seq x y z
N MET A 1 -6.89 15.20 -20.74
CA MET A 1 -7.84 14.13 -20.35
C MET A 1 -8.09 14.26 -18.85
N ARG A 2 -9.28 13.91 -18.34
CA ARG A 2 -9.59 14.00 -16.90
C ARG A 2 -9.07 12.75 -16.18
N PRO A 3 -8.78 12.80 -14.86
CA PRO A 3 -8.42 11.61 -14.09
C PRO A 3 -9.43 10.47 -14.21
N SER A 4 -10.73 10.81 -14.29
CA SER A 4 -11.82 9.87 -14.42
C SER A 4 -11.77 9.03 -15.70
N ASP A 5 -11.10 9.54 -16.74
CA ASP A 5 -11.04 8.94 -18.07
C ASP A 5 -9.94 7.86 -18.17
N VAL A 6 -9.00 7.84 -17.21
CA VAL A 6 -8.10 6.70 -17.06
C VAL A 6 -8.95 5.53 -16.56
N PRO A 7 -8.84 4.33 -17.15
CA PRO A 7 -9.55 3.16 -16.64
C PRO A 7 -8.90 2.69 -15.33
N PRO A 8 -9.68 2.19 -14.34
CA PRO A 8 -9.12 1.64 -13.12
C PRO A 8 -8.25 0.41 -13.41
N PRO A 9 -7.16 0.19 -12.66
CA PRO A 9 -6.40 -1.06 -12.75
C PRO A 9 -7.29 -2.25 -12.38
N ALA A 10 -7.10 -3.38 -13.05
CA ALA A 10 -7.66 -4.65 -12.63
C ALA A 10 -6.82 -5.18 -11.47
N VAL A 11 -7.47 -5.45 -10.36
CA VAL A 11 -6.86 -5.93 -9.11
C VAL A 11 -7.46 -7.27 -8.70
N PRO A 12 -6.67 -8.17 -8.11
CA PRO A 12 -7.22 -9.40 -7.55
C PRO A 12 -8.11 -9.08 -6.34
N SER A 13 -9.09 -9.96 -6.09
CA SER A 13 -9.94 -9.90 -4.90
C SER A 13 -9.84 -11.25 -4.17
N PRO A 14 -8.78 -11.47 -3.38
CA PRO A 14 -8.68 -12.66 -2.53
C PRO A 14 -9.75 -12.65 -1.44
N GLU A 15 -10.07 -13.81 -0.89
CA GLU A 15 -11.05 -13.94 0.20
C GLU A 15 -10.64 -13.08 1.41
N GLY A 16 -11.56 -12.29 1.95
CA GLY A 16 -11.32 -11.42 3.11
C GLY A 16 -10.83 -10.01 2.77
N TRP A 17 -10.40 -9.78 1.53
CA TRP A 17 -10.06 -8.45 1.05
C TRP A 17 -11.28 -7.74 0.48
N ARG A 18 -11.44 -6.45 0.78
CA ARG A 18 -12.49 -5.60 0.21
C ARG A 18 -11.91 -4.35 -0.41
N VAL A 19 -12.50 -3.91 -1.52
CA VAL A 19 -12.24 -2.59 -2.08
C VAL A 19 -12.83 -1.55 -1.13
N VAL A 20 -11.98 -0.70 -0.57
CA VAL A 20 -12.37 0.35 0.39
C VAL A 20 -12.36 1.75 -0.24
N SER A 21 -11.61 1.93 -1.34
CA SER A 21 -11.62 3.18 -2.09
C SER A 21 -11.28 2.96 -3.57
N GLU A 22 -11.91 3.75 -4.42
CA GLU A 22 -11.55 3.94 -5.82
C GLU A 22 -11.47 5.43 -6.13
N GLU A 23 -10.29 5.91 -6.49
CA GLU A 23 -10.01 7.34 -6.62
C GLU A 23 -9.44 7.71 -7.99
N ALA A 24 -9.76 8.93 -8.42
CA ALA A 24 -9.20 9.54 -9.61
C ALA A 24 -8.48 10.84 -9.24
N THR A 25 -7.17 10.91 -9.46
CA THR A 25 -6.35 12.05 -9.01
C THR A 25 -5.42 12.56 -10.11
N THR A 26 -4.85 13.74 -9.87
CA THR A 26 -3.80 14.32 -10.71
C THR A 26 -2.56 14.53 -9.85
N PRO A 27 -1.77 13.47 -9.57
CA PRO A 27 -0.64 13.55 -8.64
C PRO A 27 0.47 14.51 -9.10
N PHE A 28 0.47 14.89 -10.38
CA PHE A 28 1.37 15.90 -10.90
C PHE A 28 0.69 16.70 -12.00
N ASP A 29 0.72 18.03 -11.89
CA ASP A 29 0.17 18.94 -12.91
C ASP A 29 1.14 20.11 -13.10
N ALA A 30 1.79 20.15 -14.26
CA ALA A 30 2.71 21.20 -14.65
C ALA A 30 2.45 21.63 -16.10
N VAL A 31 2.89 22.85 -16.43
CA VAL A 31 2.67 23.47 -17.76
C VAL A 31 3.03 22.54 -18.94
N VAL A 32 4.06 21.71 -18.76
CA VAL A 32 4.58 20.83 -19.83
C VAL A 32 4.12 19.37 -19.73
N VAL A 33 3.73 18.91 -18.53
CA VAL A 33 3.34 17.52 -18.33
C VAL A 33 2.40 17.36 -17.14
N ALA A 34 1.34 16.57 -17.32
CA ALA A 34 0.42 16.16 -16.26
C ALA A 34 0.40 14.63 -16.13
N VAL A 35 0.15 14.14 -14.92
CA VAL A 35 -0.04 12.72 -14.63
C VAL A 35 -1.45 12.54 -14.10
N ARG A 36 -2.23 11.69 -14.77
CA ARG A 36 -3.57 11.27 -14.33
C ARG A 36 -3.47 9.88 -13.73
N ALA A 37 -4.08 9.68 -12.57
CA ALA A 37 -4.03 8.43 -11.84
C ALA A 37 -5.44 7.91 -11.54
N ARG A 38 -5.63 6.61 -11.69
CA ARG A 38 -6.75 5.86 -11.10
C ARG A 38 -6.21 4.85 -10.13
N THR A 39 -6.63 4.95 -8.87
CA THR A 39 -6.17 4.07 -7.80
C THR A 39 -7.32 3.26 -7.25
N VAL A 40 -7.10 1.96 -7.08
CA VAL A 40 -7.99 1.06 -6.33
C VAL A 40 -7.24 0.61 -5.07
N LEU A 41 -7.91 0.70 -3.94
CA LEU A 41 -7.38 0.35 -2.63
C LEU A 41 -8.20 -0.80 -2.02
N LEU A 42 -7.49 -1.84 -1.60
CA LEU A 42 -8.03 -2.98 -0.88
C LEU A 42 -7.52 -3.01 0.55
N ALA A 43 -8.40 -3.40 1.47
CA ALA A 43 -8.10 -3.62 2.87
C ALA A 43 -8.42 -5.07 3.27
N ASP A 44 -7.63 -5.64 4.19
CA ASP A 44 -8.00 -6.87 4.88
C ASP A 44 -8.77 -6.53 6.16
N GLU A 45 -10.10 -6.46 6.02
CA GLU A 45 -10.99 -6.16 7.15
C GLU A 45 -11.06 -7.31 8.15
N ARG A 46 -10.90 -8.57 7.70
CA ARG A 46 -11.01 -9.76 8.57
C ARG A 46 -9.86 -9.81 9.57
N LEU A 47 -8.64 -9.53 9.12
CA LEU A 47 -7.49 -9.48 10.03
C LEU A 47 -7.63 -8.30 11.00
N ARG A 48 -8.10 -7.15 10.52
CA ARG A 48 -8.38 -5.98 11.37
C ARG A 48 -9.35 -6.33 12.50
N GLU A 49 -10.51 -6.91 12.15
CA GLU A 49 -11.53 -7.31 13.12
C GLU A 49 -10.97 -8.28 14.17
N ARG A 50 -10.18 -9.27 13.75
CA ARG A 50 -9.54 -10.24 14.67
C ARG A 50 -8.57 -9.56 15.63
N VAL A 51 -7.73 -8.65 15.14
CA VAL A 51 -6.77 -7.91 15.96
C VAL A 51 -7.48 -6.97 16.93
N THR A 52 -8.48 -6.20 16.46
CA THR A 52 -9.28 -5.30 17.32
C THR A 52 -10.04 -6.07 18.39
N ALA A 53 -10.71 -7.18 18.03
CA ALA A 53 -11.40 -8.02 19.00
C ALA A 53 -10.45 -8.59 20.06
N ARG A 54 -9.21 -8.91 19.67
CA ARG A 54 -8.23 -9.49 20.60
C ARG A 54 -7.58 -8.46 21.50
N ALA A 55 -7.31 -7.26 20.97
CA ALA A 55 -6.81 -6.12 21.75
C ALA A 55 -7.87 -5.64 22.76
N GLY A 56 -9.12 -5.45 22.32
CA GLY A 56 -10.22 -5.04 23.21
C GLY A 56 -10.55 -6.05 24.31
N ALA A 57 -10.30 -7.34 24.08
CA ALA A 57 -10.42 -8.38 25.11
C ALA A 57 -9.27 -8.39 26.12
N ALA A 58 -8.09 -7.85 25.77
CA ALA A 58 -6.91 -7.80 26.62
C ALA A 58 -6.84 -6.51 27.48
N GLY A 59 -7.54 -5.44 27.08
CA GLY A 59 -7.53 -4.11 27.71
C GLY A 59 -8.76 -3.74 28.53
N SER A 60 -9.34 -4.65 29.32
CA SER A 60 -10.46 -4.29 30.22
C SER A 60 -9.96 -3.77 31.59
N ASP A 61 -9.51 -2.53 31.62
CA ASP A 61 -9.65 -1.61 32.76
C ASP A 61 -9.64 -0.17 32.21
N ALA A 62 -10.64 0.63 32.61
CA ALA A 62 -11.09 1.83 31.92
C ALA A 62 -10.07 2.97 31.80
N ALA A 63 -10.02 3.65 30.65
CA ALA A 63 -9.92 5.11 30.56
C ALA A 63 -10.44 5.64 29.23
N THR A 64 -11.52 6.42 29.31
CA THR A 64 -12.05 7.27 28.25
C THR A 64 -11.01 8.31 27.82
N GLY A 65 -10.67 8.31 26.52
CA GLY A 65 -9.99 9.44 25.89
C GLY A 65 -9.09 9.04 24.73
N SER A 66 -9.66 8.84 23.54
CA SER A 66 -8.94 9.17 22.32
C SER A 66 -9.93 9.51 21.23
N ASP A 67 -9.77 10.70 20.67
CA ASP A 67 -10.51 11.17 19.52
C ASP A 67 -10.47 10.12 18.39
N ALA A 68 -11.65 9.90 17.83
CA ALA A 68 -11.94 8.89 16.84
C ALA A 68 -11.24 9.17 15.50
N GLU A 69 -9.97 8.78 15.38
CA GLU A 69 -9.27 8.64 14.08
C GLU A 69 -8.35 7.39 14.02
N ALA A 70 -8.03 6.76 15.15
CA ALA A 70 -7.19 5.53 15.18
C ALA A 70 -7.94 4.25 14.74
N ASP A 71 -9.28 4.29 14.71
CA ASP A 71 -10.12 3.12 14.40
C ASP A 71 -10.21 2.78 12.90
N ASP A 72 -9.71 3.66 12.01
CA ASP A 72 -9.75 3.48 10.54
C ASP A 72 -8.36 3.19 9.93
N ALA A 73 -7.34 2.97 10.76
CA ALA A 73 -5.98 2.68 10.31
C ALA A 73 -5.94 1.33 9.59
N THR A 74 -6.01 1.35 8.26
CA THR A 74 -5.86 0.15 7.42
C THR A 74 -4.39 -0.21 7.32
N TRP A 75 -3.85 -0.91 8.33
CA TRP A 75 -2.43 -1.28 8.39
C TRP A 75 -2.05 -2.52 7.58
N ARG A 76 -3.04 -3.34 7.17
CA ARG A 76 -2.89 -4.35 6.10
C ARG A 76 -3.71 -3.93 4.89
N PHE A 77 -3.03 -3.47 3.85
CA PHE A 77 -3.66 -2.97 2.65
C PHE A 77 -2.86 -3.32 1.40
N PHE A 78 -3.56 -3.28 0.27
CA PHE A 78 -3.01 -3.40 -1.07
C PHE A 78 -3.57 -2.25 -1.90
N PHE A 79 -2.78 -1.68 -2.80
CA PHE A 79 -3.27 -0.73 -3.77
C PHE A 79 -2.66 -1.01 -5.13
N ALA A 80 -3.40 -0.63 -6.16
CA ALA A 80 -2.88 -0.49 -7.51
C ALA A 80 -3.31 0.85 -8.08
N SER A 81 -2.44 1.47 -8.88
CA SER A 81 -2.70 2.72 -9.58
C SER A 81 -2.28 2.61 -11.04
N ARG A 82 -3.20 2.94 -11.95
CA ARG A 82 -2.88 3.13 -13.37
C ARG A 82 -2.61 4.61 -13.63
N LEU A 83 -1.45 4.87 -14.23
CA LEU A 83 -0.96 6.21 -14.53
C LEU A 83 -0.93 6.46 -16.03
N ARG A 84 -1.43 7.62 -16.44
CA ARG A 84 -1.30 8.15 -17.80
C ARG A 84 -0.58 9.49 -17.77
N ILE A 85 0.40 9.65 -18.64
CA ILE A 85 1.18 10.88 -18.80
C ILE A 85 0.60 11.67 -19.97
N GLU A 86 0.42 12.98 -19.78
CA GLU A 86 -0.06 13.91 -20.80
C GLU A 86 0.95 15.02 -21.05
N PRO A 87 1.37 15.28 -22.31
CA PRO A 87 1.03 14.52 -23.51
C PRO A 87 1.55 13.08 -23.45
N ALA A 88 0.89 12.17 -24.19
CA ALA A 88 1.27 10.76 -24.22
C ALA A 88 2.72 10.61 -24.69
N ALA A 89 3.53 9.95 -23.88
CA ALA A 89 4.93 9.68 -24.16
C ALA A 89 5.20 8.18 -23.96
N PRO A 90 5.88 7.51 -24.91
CA PRO A 90 6.27 6.12 -24.71
C PRO A 90 7.12 5.96 -23.44
N PRO A 91 6.96 4.85 -22.70
CA PRO A 91 7.83 4.54 -21.58
C PRO A 91 9.29 4.53 -22.05
N SER A 92 10.13 5.32 -21.40
CA SER A 92 11.57 5.33 -21.62
C SER A 92 12.26 5.14 -20.27
N ARG A 93 13.50 4.65 -20.25
CA ARG A 93 14.25 4.45 -18.99
C ARG A 93 14.28 5.69 -18.09
N ALA A 94 14.40 6.88 -18.68
CA ALA A 94 14.40 8.14 -17.94
C ALA A 94 13.02 8.44 -17.32
N VAL A 95 11.95 8.25 -18.08
CA VAL A 95 10.57 8.43 -17.60
C VAL A 95 10.23 7.39 -16.54
N THR A 96 10.53 6.10 -16.77
CA THR A 96 10.32 5.03 -15.79
C THR A 96 11.02 5.36 -14.48
N ARG A 97 12.31 5.75 -14.52
CA ARG A 97 13.06 6.13 -13.31
C ARG A 97 12.41 7.31 -12.57
N LEU A 98 11.91 8.31 -13.30
CA LEU A 98 11.23 9.46 -12.70
C LEU A 98 9.92 9.04 -12.03
N VAL A 99 9.10 8.23 -12.71
CA VAL A 99 7.83 7.70 -12.18
C VAL A 99 8.10 6.83 -10.95
N THR A 100 9.06 5.91 -11.01
CA THR A 100 9.48 5.08 -9.87
C THR A 100 9.88 5.94 -8.68
N LYS A 101 10.71 6.98 -8.88
CA LYS A 101 11.11 7.89 -7.79
C LYS A 101 9.90 8.59 -7.17
N ARG A 102 8.96 9.06 -8.00
CA ARG A 102 7.77 9.78 -7.55
C ARG A 102 6.76 8.87 -6.83
N ALA A 103 6.56 7.66 -7.34
CA ALA A 103 5.74 6.63 -6.72
C ALA A 103 6.30 6.21 -5.35
N ASN A 104 7.63 6.04 -5.23
CA ASN A 104 8.27 5.73 -3.95
C ASN A 104 8.12 6.87 -2.93
N ALA A 105 8.24 8.13 -3.37
CA ALA A 105 8.00 9.28 -2.49
C ALA A 105 6.53 9.34 -2.03
N GLY A 106 5.59 9.29 -2.98
CA GLY A 106 4.16 9.31 -2.68
C GLY A 106 3.71 8.12 -1.83
N PHE A 107 4.28 6.92 -2.03
CA PHE A 107 3.97 5.78 -1.19
C PHE A 107 4.44 5.95 0.25
N ALA A 108 5.62 6.55 0.47
CA ALA A 108 6.08 6.88 1.81
C ALA A 108 5.16 7.90 2.49
N ASP A 109 4.62 8.87 1.74
CA ASP A 109 3.67 9.86 2.24
C ASP A 109 2.32 9.20 2.58
N VAL A 110 1.81 8.32 1.71
CA VAL A 110 0.61 7.51 1.96
C VAL A 110 0.73 6.66 3.22
N LEU A 111 1.91 6.05 3.47
CA LEU A 111 2.14 5.32 4.72
C LEU A 111 1.99 6.24 5.93
N ARG A 112 2.57 7.45 5.90
CA ARG A 112 2.46 8.42 7.00
C ARG A 112 1.03 8.93 7.21
N GLU A 113 0.34 9.24 6.13
CA GLU A 113 -1.07 9.65 6.17
C GLU A 113 -1.98 8.56 6.75
N ARG A 114 -1.61 7.28 6.57
CA ARG A 114 -2.29 6.12 7.18
C ARG A 114 -1.88 5.84 8.63
N GLY A 115 -1.14 6.75 9.26
CA GLY A 115 -0.71 6.63 10.64
C GLY A 115 0.55 5.80 10.85
N PHE A 116 1.28 5.39 9.80
CA PHE A 116 2.57 4.73 9.98
C PHE A 116 3.64 5.77 10.33
N ASP A 117 4.44 5.48 11.34
CA ASP A 117 5.64 6.24 11.69
C ASP A 117 6.93 5.49 11.31
N SER A 118 8.07 6.15 11.51
CA SER A 118 9.40 5.56 11.29
C SER A 118 9.59 4.95 9.88
N VAL A 119 8.85 5.47 8.89
CA VAL A 119 8.82 4.97 7.51
C VAL A 119 10.19 5.15 6.87
N ARG A 120 10.85 4.03 6.56
CA ARG A 120 12.16 4.01 5.90
C ARG A 120 12.20 3.00 4.76
N ALA A 121 12.71 3.41 3.61
CA ALA A 121 13.12 2.47 2.56
C ALA A 121 14.34 1.68 3.06
N VAL A 122 14.35 0.37 2.83
CA VAL A 122 15.42 -0.52 3.34
C VAL A 122 16.17 -1.24 2.24
N GLU A 123 15.48 -1.67 1.19
CA GLU A 123 16.08 -2.33 0.03
C GLU A 123 15.23 -2.07 -1.21
N SER A 124 15.87 -2.17 -2.38
CA SER A 124 15.21 -2.25 -3.68
C SER A 124 15.85 -3.39 -4.44
N ARG A 125 15.03 -4.26 -5.03
CA ARG A 125 15.53 -5.43 -5.77
C ARG A 125 14.72 -5.66 -7.04
N PRO A 126 15.32 -6.25 -8.09
CA PRO A 126 14.57 -6.70 -9.24
C PRO A 126 13.47 -7.69 -8.84
N PHE A 127 12.31 -7.53 -9.44
CA PHE A 127 11.12 -8.33 -9.19
C PHE A 127 10.37 -8.53 -10.49
N ARG A 128 10.14 -9.80 -10.83
CA ARG A 128 9.43 -10.17 -12.06
C ARG A 128 7.93 -10.07 -11.87
N ILE A 129 7.28 -9.32 -12.75
CA ILE A 129 5.84 -9.09 -12.82
C ILE A 129 5.39 -9.55 -14.20
N ARG A 130 4.93 -10.80 -14.30
CA ARG A 130 4.65 -11.47 -15.57
C ARG A 130 5.87 -11.42 -16.51
N ASP A 131 5.76 -10.68 -17.61
CA ASP A 131 6.80 -10.51 -18.63
C ASP A 131 7.66 -9.25 -18.40
N GLU A 132 7.27 -8.41 -17.44
CA GLU A 132 8.00 -7.19 -17.07
C GLU A 132 8.95 -7.46 -15.89
N GLU A 133 10.03 -6.68 -15.84
CA GLU A 133 10.93 -6.61 -14.68
C GLU A 133 10.86 -5.20 -14.08
N ALA A 134 10.62 -5.13 -12.78
CA ALA A 134 10.49 -3.88 -12.04
C ALA A 134 11.33 -3.92 -10.77
N ASP A 135 11.73 -2.75 -10.30
CA ASP A 135 12.30 -2.61 -8.96
C ASP A 135 11.18 -2.64 -7.92
N LEU A 136 11.27 -3.60 -7.00
CA LEU A 136 10.39 -3.70 -5.83
C LEU A 136 11.12 -3.10 -4.62
N THR A 137 10.67 -1.92 -4.19
CA THR A 137 11.22 -1.26 -3.01
C THR A 137 10.51 -1.75 -1.76
N ARG A 138 11.27 -2.17 -0.76
CA ARG A 138 10.78 -2.51 0.58
C ARG A 138 10.93 -1.33 1.52
N TYR A 139 9.94 -1.16 2.36
CA TYR A 139 9.92 -0.23 3.48
C TYR A 139 9.75 -0.99 4.78
N ARG A 140 10.28 -0.42 5.86
CA ARG A 140 9.93 -0.75 7.23
C ARG A 140 9.27 0.46 7.87
N ALA A 141 8.29 0.20 8.71
CA ALA A 141 7.55 1.22 9.43
C ALA A 141 7.02 0.65 10.74
N ARG A 142 6.49 1.53 11.58
CA ARG A 142 5.81 1.20 12.82
C ARG A 142 4.38 1.74 12.75
N VAL A 143 3.42 1.00 13.28
CA VAL A 143 2.02 1.40 13.40
C VAL A 143 1.73 1.57 14.89
N PRO A 144 1.69 2.81 15.40
CA PRO A 144 1.32 3.07 16.79
C PRO A 144 -0.18 2.79 16.97
N LEU A 145 -0.50 2.00 17.98
CA LEU A 145 -1.86 1.77 18.48
C LEU A 145 -1.92 2.27 19.93
N SER A 146 -3.13 2.32 20.50
CA SER A 146 -3.35 2.88 21.84
C SER A 146 -2.50 2.22 22.93
N GLU A 147 -2.38 0.89 22.90
CA GLU A 147 -1.73 0.10 23.96
C GLU A 147 -0.42 -0.58 23.54
N PHE A 148 -0.14 -0.63 22.23
CA PHE A 148 1.03 -1.31 21.68
C PHE A 148 1.39 -0.74 20.32
N ALA A 149 2.46 -1.23 19.71
CA ALA A 149 2.79 -0.89 18.33
C ALA A 149 3.06 -2.15 17.51
N LEU A 150 2.64 -2.13 16.25
CA LEU A 150 2.99 -3.16 15.28
C LEU A 150 4.19 -2.69 14.48
N LEU A 151 5.16 -3.57 14.30
CA LEU A 151 6.14 -3.42 13.24
C LEU A 151 5.46 -3.81 11.93
N ALA A 152 5.75 -3.09 10.86
CA ALA A 152 5.19 -3.35 9.54
C ALA A 152 6.26 -3.39 8.45
N GLU A 153 5.95 -4.11 7.39
CA GLU A 153 6.66 -4.04 6.12
C GLU A 153 5.72 -3.56 5.05
N ALA A 154 6.28 -2.85 4.08
CA ALA A 154 5.54 -2.38 2.94
C ALA A 154 6.37 -2.52 1.67
N TYR A 155 5.72 -2.70 0.54
CA TYR A 155 6.38 -2.84 -0.75
C TYR A 155 5.66 -2.02 -1.81
N VAL A 156 6.42 -1.51 -2.78
CA VAL A 156 5.88 -0.85 -3.97
C VAL A 156 6.74 -1.14 -5.19
N ALA A 157 6.10 -1.38 -6.32
CA ALA A 157 6.74 -1.55 -7.63
C ALA A 157 6.04 -0.69 -8.68
N VAL A 158 6.79 -0.35 -9.73
CA VAL A 158 6.31 0.42 -10.89
C VAL A 158 6.76 -0.26 -12.17
N TRP A 159 5.85 -0.46 -13.11
CA TRP A 159 6.17 -1.05 -14.42
C TRP A 159 5.30 -0.45 -15.54
N PRO A 160 5.73 -0.53 -16.80
CA PRO A 160 4.91 -0.10 -17.95
C PRO A 160 3.63 -0.94 -18.08
N ASP A 161 2.53 -0.34 -18.52
CA ASP A 161 1.24 -1.03 -18.66
C ASP A 161 0.92 -1.51 -20.09
N GLY A 162 1.89 -1.44 -21.01
CA GLY A 162 1.73 -1.76 -22.44
C GLY A 162 0.91 -0.73 -23.24
N GLY A 163 0.10 0.11 -22.59
CA GLY A 163 -0.74 1.15 -23.20
C GLY A 163 -0.10 2.54 -23.26
N GLY A 164 1.21 2.64 -23.04
CA GLY A 164 1.94 3.92 -23.01
C GLY A 164 1.86 4.65 -21.66
N GLY A 165 1.45 3.95 -20.59
CA GLY A 165 1.43 4.45 -19.22
C GLY A 165 2.19 3.52 -18.27
N PHE A 166 1.86 3.62 -16.99
CA PHE A 166 2.48 2.83 -15.93
C PHE A 166 1.43 2.24 -15.01
N LEU A 167 1.74 1.08 -14.44
CA LEU A 167 1.11 0.55 -13.26
C LEU A 167 2.03 0.77 -12.07
N VAL A 168 1.43 1.10 -10.94
CA VAL A 168 2.04 1.13 -9.62
C VAL A 168 1.24 0.18 -8.75
N ALA A 169 1.87 -0.77 -8.09
CA ALA A 169 1.17 -1.57 -7.09
C ALA A 169 2.05 -1.83 -5.88
N GLY A 170 1.38 -2.02 -4.75
CA GLY A 170 2.07 -2.17 -3.48
C GLY A 170 1.09 -2.35 -2.34
N GLY A 171 1.61 -2.29 -1.13
CA GLY A 171 0.82 -2.51 0.07
C GLY A 171 1.68 -2.59 1.31
N ALA A 172 1.04 -2.73 2.45
CA ALA A 172 1.69 -2.93 3.74
C ALA A 172 1.02 -4.08 4.49
N TYR A 173 1.78 -4.70 5.38
CA TYR A 173 1.29 -5.71 6.31
C TYR A 173 2.10 -5.66 7.63
N PRO A 174 1.49 -6.04 8.75
CA PRO A 174 2.18 -6.14 10.02
C PRO A 174 3.08 -7.37 10.04
N ARG A 175 4.24 -7.26 10.67
CA ARG A 175 5.22 -8.35 10.76
C ARG A 175 5.40 -8.89 12.17
N ASP A 176 5.21 -8.03 13.16
CA ASP A 176 5.52 -8.34 14.55
C ASP A 176 4.86 -7.30 15.48
N VAL A 177 4.79 -7.63 16.77
CA VAL A 177 4.38 -6.71 17.84
C VAL A 177 5.66 -6.18 18.51
N GLU A 178 5.84 -4.87 18.54
CA GLU A 178 7.09 -4.28 19.06
C GLU A 178 7.20 -4.36 20.59
N SER A 179 6.09 -4.14 21.29
CA SER A 179 5.97 -4.21 22.76
C SER A 179 4.47 -4.19 23.13
N GLY A 180 4.01 -4.99 24.09
CA GLY A 180 2.60 -5.05 24.50
C GLY A 180 2.11 -6.47 24.84
N PRO A 181 0.77 -6.75 24.87
CA PRO A 181 0.21 -8.10 25.05
C PRO A 181 0.49 -8.97 23.82
N ALA A 182 1.75 -9.38 23.69
CA ALA A 182 2.36 -9.72 22.41
C ALA A 182 2.04 -11.14 21.94
N GLU A 183 1.85 -12.11 22.82
CA GLU A 183 1.80 -13.52 22.41
C GLU A 183 0.54 -13.85 21.60
N GLU A 184 -0.59 -13.34 22.04
CA GLU A 184 -1.90 -13.66 21.45
C GLU A 184 -2.15 -12.87 20.16
N LEU A 185 -1.62 -11.64 20.07
CA LEU A 185 -1.65 -10.83 18.87
C LEU A 185 -0.62 -11.29 17.84
N SER A 186 0.60 -11.66 18.27
CA SER A 186 1.64 -12.20 17.40
C SER A 186 1.16 -13.50 16.73
N ALA A 187 0.39 -14.34 17.43
CA ALA A 187 -0.23 -15.54 16.85
C ALA A 187 -1.22 -15.26 15.70
N LEU A 188 -1.71 -14.02 15.55
CA LEU A 188 -2.56 -13.61 14.42
C LEU A 188 -1.74 -13.12 13.22
N LEU A 189 -0.46 -12.81 13.40
CA LEU A 189 0.41 -12.27 12.36
C LEU A 189 1.11 -13.41 11.62
N GLU A 190 0.85 -13.51 10.32
CA GLU A 190 1.46 -14.50 9.43
C GLU A 190 2.35 -13.79 8.40
N PRO A 191 3.47 -13.15 8.80
CA PRO A 191 4.24 -12.25 7.95
C PRO A 191 4.71 -12.85 6.63
N ASP A 192 5.08 -14.14 6.64
CA ASP A 192 5.53 -14.83 5.43
C ASP A 192 4.37 -15.03 4.45
N ARG A 193 3.21 -15.46 4.95
CA ARG A 193 1.99 -15.59 4.15
C ARG A 193 1.50 -14.23 3.63
N PHE A 194 1.54 -13.19 4.47
CA PHE A 194 1.12 -11.84 4.08
C PHE A 194 2.01 -11.28 2.98
N ARG A 195 3.32 -11.53 3.07
CA ARG A 195 4.28 -11.15 2.03
C ARG A 195 4.04 -11.89 0.71
N GLU A 196 3.86 -13.19 0.79
CA GLU A 196 3.60 -14.04 -0.38
C GLU A 196 2.32 -13.61 -1.10
N GLU A 197 1.23 -13.44 -0.35
CA GLU A 197 -0.03 -12.94 -0.89
C GLU A 197 0.12 -11.54 -1.50
N LEU A 198 0.81 -10.61 -0.83
CA LEU A 198 1.08 -9.28 -1.40
C LEU A 198 1.82 -9.38 -2.75
N PHE A 199 2.83 -10.25 -2.85
CA PHE A 199 3.59 -10.41 -4.08
C PHE A 199 2.78 -11.07 -5.18
N GLU A 200 1.89 -12.00 -4.85
CA GLU A 200 0.91 -12.54 -5.80
C GLU A 200 -0.06 -11.46 -6.27
N MET A 201 -0.54 -10.60 -5.37
CA MET A 201 -1.45 -9.52 -5.73
C MET A 201 -0.80 -8.50 -6.69
N VAL A 202 0.45 -8.12 -6.41
CA VAL A 202 1.24 -7.26 -7.32
C VAL A 202 1.39 -7.91 -8.69
N ARG A 203 1.70 -9.22 -8.75
CA ARG A 203 1.85 -9.95 -10.02
C ARG A 203 0.55 -10.09 -10.81
N ALA A 204 -0.60 -10.10 -10.14
CA ALA A 204 -1.91 -10.23 -10.76
C ALA A 204 -2.48 -8.90 -11.28
N THR A 205 -1.86 -7.76 -10.98
CA THR A 205 -2.40 -6.42 -11.33
C THR A 205 -2.23 -6.07 -12.81
N GLU A 206 -3.27 -5.54 -13.47
CA GLU A 206 -3.27 -5.13 -14.90
C GLU A 206 -3.86 -3.74 -15.16
#